data_AF-A0A3R9SMN1-F1
#
_entry.id   AF-A0A3R9SMN1-F1
#
_cell.length_a   1.000
_cell.length_b   1.000
_cell.length_c   1.000
_cell.angle_alpha   90.00
_cell.angle_beta   90.00
_cell.angle_gamma   90.00
#
_symmetry.space_group_name_H-M   'P 1'
#
loop_
_entity.id
_entity.type
_entity.pdbx_description
1 polymer ?
#
loop_
_entity_poly.entity_id
_entity_poly.type
_entity_poly.pdbx_seq_one_letter_code
_entity_poly.pdbx_strand_id
1 'polypeptide(L)' 'MNTLNINDIKKHADVIASCGTKVGTVDHLEGENQLKLTKDENDQHHLIPTSWIGEV' A
#
# COMPACT_ATOMS: atom_id res chain seq x y z
N MET A 1 11.18 3.82 16.43
CA MET A 1 9.93 3.24 15.90
C MET A 1 9.52 4.14 14.77
N ASN A 2 9.65 3.71 13.51
CA ASN A 2 9.33 4.55 12.37
C ASN A 2 7.80 4.63 12.27
N THR A 3 7.21 5.66 12.86
CA THR A 3 5.79 5.96 12.70
C THR A 3 5.57 6.45 11.29
N LEU A 4 5.37 5.51 10.38
CA LEU A 4 4.92 5.79 9.03
C LEU A 4 3.61 6.57 9.11
N ASN A 5 3.65 7.82 8.66
CA ASN A 5 2.46 8.63 8.54
C ASN A 5 1.73 8.15 7.30
N ILE A 6 0.65 7.40 7.51
CA ILE A 6 -0.24 6.95 6.44
C ILE A 6 -0.77 8.10 5.59
N ASN A 7 -0.96 9.28 6.19
CA ASN A 7 -1.33 10.50 5.47
C ASN A 7 -0.24 11.00 4.51
N ASP A 8 1.02 10.62 4.72
CA ASP A 8 2.14 10.93 3.80
C ASP A 8 2.19 9.96 2.61
N ILE A 9 1.51 8.81 2.70
CA ILE A 9 1.43 7.87 1.60
C ILE A 9 0.60 8.50 0.49
N LYS A 10 1.30 8.92 -0.58
CA LYS A 10 0.66 9.52 -1.75
C LYS A 10 -0.23 8.50 -2.45
N LYS A 11 -1.43 8.95 -2.83
CA LYS A 11 -2.26 8.25 -3.82
C LYS A 11 -1.42 8.08 -5.10
N HIS A 12 -1.51 6.92 -5.74
CA HIS A 12 -0.62 6.47 -6.83
C HIS A 12 0.85 6.19 -6.46
N ALA A 13 1.21 5.99 -5.19
CA ALA A 13 2.53 5.45 -4.87
C ALA A 13 2.65 3.98 -5.32
N ASP A 14 3.77 3.62 -5.94
CA ASP A 14 4.05 2.23 -6.28
C ASP A 14 4.35 1.42 -5.02
N VAL A 15 3.64 0.32 -4.84
CA VAL A 15 3.91 -0.62 -3.76
C VAL A 15 4.73 -1.76 -4.35
N ILE A 16 5.93 -1.93 -3.82
CA ILE A 16 6.89 -2.95 -4.23
C ILE A 16 6.96 -3.99 -3.11
N ALA A 17 6.84 -5.26 -3.45
CA ALA A 17 7.10 -6.35 -2.50
C ALA A 17 8.59 -6.44 -2.18
N SER A 18 8.93 -7.08 -1.06
CA SER A 18 10.33 -7.39 -0.70
C SER A 18 11.10 -8.14 -1.80
N CYS A 19 10.39 -8.85 -2.70
CA CYS A 19 10.97 -9.52 -3.87
C CYS A 19 11.44 -8.56 -4.99
N GLY A 20 11.06 -7.27 -4.93
CA GLY A 20 11.32 -6.27 -5.98
C GLY A 20 10.21 -6.17 -7.04
N THR A 21 9.14 -6.96 -6.91
CA THR A 21 7.99 -6.92 -7.83
C THR A 21 7.00 -5.84 -7.41
N LYS A 22 6.53 -5.03 -8.36
CA LYS A 22 5.41 -4.12 -8.14
C LYS A 22 4.14 -4.93 -7.90
N VAL A 23 3.59 -4.82 -6.69
CA VAL A 23 2.32 -5.48 -6.31
C VAL A 23 1.11 -4.62 -6.63
N GLY A 24 1.32 -3.33 -6.90
CA GLY A 24 0.25 -2.45 -7.31
C GLY A 24 0.58 -1.00 -7.00
N THR A 25 -0.47 -0.18 -7.04
CA THR A 25 -0.38 1.25 -6.77
C THR A 25 -1.35 1.59 -5.63
N VAL A 26 -1.01 2.53 -4.76
CA VAL A 26 -1.90 2.96 -3.69
C VAL A 26 -3.12 3.64 -4.29
N ASP A 27 -4.31 3.09 -4.04
CA ASP A 27 -5.58 3.67 -4.48
C ASP A 27 -6.10 4.63 -3.40
N HIS A 28 -6.43 4.09 -2.21
CA HIS A 28 -6.82 4.89 -1.05
C HIS A 28 -6.61 4.17 0.29
N LEU A 29 -6.66 4.90 1.40
CA LEU A 29 -6.69 4.31 2.75
C LEU A 29 -8.12 3.89 3.13
N GLU A 30 -8.33 2.58 3.28
CA GLU A 30 -9.62 2.01 3.66
C GLU A 30 -9.71 1.88 5.20
N GLY A 31 -10.53 2.73 5.81
CA GLY A 31 -10.63 2.83 7.26
C GLY A 31 -9.43 3.57 7.89
N GLU A 32 -9.10 3.21 9.14
CA GLU A 32 -8.06 3.92 9.90
C GLU A 32 -6.64 3.37 9.68
N ASN A 33 -6.51 2.09 9.32
CA ASN A 33 -5.21 1.40 9.30
C ASN A 33 -5.01 0.44 8.13
N GLN A 34 -5.86 0.44 7.10
CA GLN A 34 -5.68 -0.42 5.93
C GLN A 34 -5.48 0.43 4.68
N LEU A 35 -4.60 -0.03 3.82
CA LEU A 35 -4.28 0.61 2.57
C LEU A 35 -4.77 -0.26 1.43
N LYS A 36 -5.62 0.32 0.60
CA LYS A 36 -6.20 -0.31 -0.57
C LYS A 36 -5.30 -0.06 -1.77
N LEU A 37 -4.92 -1.13 -2.43
CA LEU A 37 -4.18 -1.10 -3.68
C LEU A 37 -5.14 -1.18 -4.87
N THR A 38 -4.69 -0.59 -5.98
CA THR A 38 -5.32 -0.74 -7.29
C THR A 38 -5.39 -2.21 -7.67
N LYS A 39 -6.39 -2.56 -8.47
CA LYS A 39 -6.58 -3.93 -8.96
C LYS A 39 -5.33 -4.50 -9.62
N ASP A 40 -5.00 -5.72 -9.25
CA ASP A 40 -3.99 -6.54 -9.92
C ASP A 40 -4.54 -7.11 -11.25
N GLU A 41 -3.71 -7.84 -12.01
CA GLU A 41 -4.08 -8.57 -13.24
C GLU A 41 -5.29 -9.50 -13.05
N ASN A 42 -5.60 -9.88 -11.81
CA ASN A 42 -6.74 -10.72 -11.43
C ASN A 42 -8.02 -9.93 -11.08
N ASP A 43 -8.06 -8.61 -11.28
CA ASP A 43 -9.16 -7.69 -10.90
C ASP A 43 -9.44 -7.65 -9.38
N GLN A 44 -8.48 -8.09 -8.55
CA GLN A 44 -8.63 -8.14 -7.09
C GLN A 44 -8.02 -6.91 -6.41
N HIS A 45 -8.75 -6.33 -5.45
CA HIS A 45 -8.20 -5.30 -4.57
C HIS A 45 -7.40 -5.94 -3.44
N HIS A 46 -6.13 -5.57 -3.33
CA HIS A 46 -5.30 -5.95 -2.20
C HIS A 46 -5.47 -4.93 -1.07
N LEU A 47 -5.84 -5.40 0.11
CA LEU A 47 -5.91 -4.61 1.33
C LEU A 47 -4.70 -4.96 2.18
N ILE A 48 -3.79 -4.01 2.35
CA ILE A 48 -2.57 -4.19 3.14
C ILE A 48 -2.70 -3.40 4.44
N PRO A 49 -2.54 -4.02 5.61
CA PRO A 49 -2.49 -3.27 6.85
C PRO A 49 -1.27 -2.36 6.85
N THR A 50 -1.48 -1.13 7.26
CA THR A 50 -0.47 -0.07 7.25
C THR A 50 0.70 -0.35 8.17
N SER A 51 0.49 -1.23 9.15
CA SER A 51 1.54 -1.79 10.00
C SER A 51 2.59 -2.63 9.25
N TRP A 52 2.32 -3.08 8.02
CA TRP A 52 3.28 -3.83 7.19
C TRP A 52 4.03 -2.94 6.20
N ILE A 53 3.58 -1.71 6.05
CA ILE A 53 4.22 -0.75 5.16
C ILE A 53 5.51 -0.30 5.84
N GLY A 54 6.58 -0.20 5.06
CA GLY A 54 7.89 0.27 5.47
C GLY A 54 8.34 1.34 4.48
N GLU A 55 8.88 2.47 4.97
CA GLU A 55 9.66 3.37 4.11
C GLU A 55 11.04 2.74 3.92
N VAL A 56 11.52 2.70 2.67
CA VAL A 56 12.83 2.14 2.29
C VAL A 56 13.72 3.20 1.67
#